data_AF-A0A0R2X2T5-F1
#
_entry.id   AF-A0A0R2X2T5-F1
#
_cell.length_a   1.000
_cell.length_b   1.000
_cell.length_c   1.000
_cell.angle_alpha   90.00
_cell.angle_beta   90.00
_cell.angle_gamma   90.00
#
_symmetry.space_group_name_H-M   'P 1'
#
loop_
_entity.id
_entity.type
_entity.pdbx_description
1 polymer ?
#
loop_
_entity_poly.entity_id
_entity_poly.type
_entity_poly.pdbx_seq_one_letter_code
_entity_poly.pdbx_strand_id
1 'polypeptide(L)' 'DGYSIKTLRYSYTEYINPKNNQTIARMLFDHLLDPDENENVAELKVNSEIVKQLNKQLHSSYGKNILGH' A
#
# COMPACT_ATOMS: atom_id res chain seq x y z
N ASP A 1 8.25 9.68 -2.19
CA ASP A 1 7.07 9.61 -3.07
C ASP A 1 5.98 8.75 -2.46
N GLY A 2 4.72 9.01 -2.82
CA GLY A 2 3.58 8.20 -2.44
C GLY A 2 3.19 7.25 -3.58
N TYR A 3 3.07 5.97 -3.29
CA TYR A 3 2.72 4.92 -4.25
C TYR A 3 1.44 4.24 -3.81
N SER A 4 0.47 4.13 -4.72
CA SER A 4 -0.84 3.55 -4.41
C SER A 4 -1.20 2.42 -5.36
N ILE A 5 -1.72 1.33 -4.79
CA ILE A 5 -2.46 0.27 -5.50
C ILE A 5 -3.93 0.38 -5.10
N LYS A 6 -4.80 0.42 -6.10
CA LYS A 6 -6.23 0.26 -5.92
C LYS A 6 -6.66 -1.09 -6.49
N THR A 7 -7.35 -1.86 -5.67
CA THR A 7 -7.99 -3.13 -6.07
C THR A 7 -9.51 -2.96 -5.99
N LEU A 8 -10.27 -4.02 -6.31
CA LEU A 8 -11.74 -4.00 -6.20
C LEU A 8 -12.23 -3.78 -4.76
N ARG A 9 -11.43 -4.16 -3.76
CA ARG A 9 -11.82 -4.11 -2.34
C ARG A 9 -11.00 -3.11 -1.53
N TYR A 10 -9.71 -3.01 -1.81
CA TYR A 10 -8.77 -2.25 -1.01
C TYR A 10 -8.10 -1.13 -1.79
N SER A 11 -7.90 0.00 -1.11
CA SER A 11 -6.97 1.06 -1.49
C SER A 11 -5.76 1.01 -0.57
N TYR A 12 -4.58 0.74 -1.12
CA TYR A 12 -3.34 0.63 -0.37
C TYR A 12 -2.34 1.68 -0.84
N THR A 13 -1.83 2.49 0.07
CA THR A 13 -0.85 3.54 -0.23
C THR A 13 0.37 3.42 0.69
N GLU A 14 1.57 3.46 0.12
CA GLU A 14 2.82 3.58 0.87
C GLU A 14 3.55 4.88 0.52
N TYR A 15 4.01 5.55 1.56
CA TYR A 15 4.92 6.68 1.43
C TYR A 15 6.33 6.17 1.60
N ILE A 16 7.11 6.18 0.52
CA ILE A 16 8.49 5.72 0.51
C ILE A 16 9.41 6.93 0.47
N ASN A 17 10.43 6.93 1.33
CA ASN A 17 11.47 7.94 1.30
C ASN A 17 12.38 7.71 0.09
N PRO A 18 12.47 8.65 -0.86
CA PRO A 18 13.26 8.46 -2.07
C PRO A 18 14.78 8.45 -1.81
N LYS A 19 15.25 8.90 -0.64
CA LYS A 19 16.68 8.93 -0.31
C LYS A 19 17.22 7.58 0.14
N ASN A 20 16.40 6.76 0.78
CA ASN A 20 16.84 5.50 1.40
C ASN A 20 15.88 4.31 1.12
N ASN A 21 14.86 4.51 0.28
CA ASN A 21 13.83 3.54 -0.07
C ASN A 21 13.08 2.92 1.13
N GLN A 22 13.07 3.59 2.29
CA GLN A 22 12.32 3.10 3.45
C GLN A 22 10.86 3.56 3.40
N THR A 23 9.93 2.66 3.74
CA THR A 23 8.53 3.00 3.97
C THR A 23 8.42 3.88 5.22
N ILE A 24 7.97 5.12 5.03
CA ILE A 24 7.70 6.11 6.08
C ILE A 24 6.33 5.84 6.71
N ALA A 25 5.33 5.57 5.87
CA ALA A 25 3.96 5.36 6.31
C ALA A 25 3.22 4.45 5.32
N ARG A 26 2.19 3.78 5.82
CA ARG A 26 1.30 2.93 5.04
C ARG A 26 -0.16 3.18 5.42
N MET A 27 -1.01 3.12 4.42
CA MET A 27 -2.45 3.29 4.55
C MET A 27 -3.14 2.17 3.81
N LEU A 28 -4.18 1.61 4.43
CA LEU A 28 -5.03 0.59 3.84
C LEU A 28 -6.48 0.94 4.19
N PHE A 29 -7.32 1.08 3.16
CA PHE A 29 -8.75 1.30 3.30
C PHE A 29 -9.50 0.15 2.65
N ASP A 30 -10.54 -0.37 3.30
CA ASP A 30 -11.41 -1.44 2.78
C ASP A 30 -12.74 -0.83 2.33
N HIS A 31 -12.89 -0.55 1.04
CA HIS A 31 -14.10 0.08 0.50
C HIS A 31 -15.36 -0.78 0.62
N LEU A 32 -15.21 -2.09 0.84
CA LEU A 32 -16.38 -2.96 1.02
C LEU A 32 -16.94 -2.88 2.44
N LEU A 33 -16.09 -2.63 3.44
CA LEU A 33 -16.49 -2.49 4.83
C LEU A 33 -16.71 -1.03 5.24
N ASP A 34 -15.92 -0.13 4.65
CA ASP A 34 -15.94 1.31 4.89
C ASP A 34 -15.90 2.04 3.53
N PRO A 35 -17.06 2.18 2.86
CA PRO A 35 -17.13 2.83 1.55
C PRO A 35 -16.71 4.31 1.59
N ASP A 36 -16.72 4.94 2.77
CA ASP A 36 -16.29 6.31 2.98
C ASP A 36 -14.76 6.44 3.26
N GLU A 37 -14.03 5.31 3.38
CA GLU A 37 -12.57 5.27 3.60
C GLU A 37 -12.07 6.14 4.79
N ASN A 38 -12.82 6.17 5.88
CA ASN A 38 -12.49 6.94 7.06
C ASN A 38 -11.45 6.26 7.95
N GLU A 39 -11.36 4.93 7.92
CA GLU A 39 -10.49 4.16 8.81
C GLU A 39 -9.25 3.60 8.11
N ASN A 40 -8.06 4.04 8.54
CA ASN A 40 -6.82 3.39 8.15
C ASN A 40 -6.63 2.07 8.90
N VAL A 41 -6.84 0.96 8.21
CA VAL A 41 -6.76 -0.38 8.77
C VAL A 41 -5.41 -1.08 8.52
N ALA A 42 -4.38 -0.35 8.06
CA ALA A 42 -3.06 -0.90 7.72
C ALA A 42 -2.32 -1.49 8.92
N GLU A 43 -2.48 -0.91 10.11
CA GLU A 43 -1.78 -1.35 11.33
C GLU A 43 -2.56 -2.42 12.10
N LEU A 44 -3.76 -2.79 11.64
CA LEU A 44 -4.53 -3.87 12.28
C LEU A 44 -3.88 -5.22 11.99
N LYS A 45 -3.60 -5.99 13.05
CA LYS A 45 -2.97 -7.31 12.94
C LYS A 45 -3.70 -8.26 12.00
N VAL A 46 -5.03 -8.19 11.96
CA VAL A 46 -5.89 -8.98 11.05
C VAL A 46 -5.60 -8.71 9.57
N ASN A 47 -5.14 -7.49 9.24
CA ASN A 47 -4.83 -7.09 7.87
C ASN A 47 -3.34 -7.24 7.52
N SER A 48 -2.51 -7.71 8.46
CA SER A 48 -1.05 -7.83 8.25
C SER A 48 -0.69 -8.69 7.03
N GLU A 49 -1.45 -9.76 6.76
CA GLU A 49 -1.25 -10.60 5.58
C GLU A 49 -1.60 -9.86 4.27
N ILE A 50 -2.72 -9.15 4.26
CA ILE A 50 -3.17 -8.33 3.11
C ILE A 50 -2.17 -7.21 2.84
N VAL A 51 -1.75 -6.48 3.87
CA VAL A 51 -0.72 -5.43 3.77
C VAL A 51 0.57 -6.01 3.21
N LYS A 52 1.02 -7.18 3.68
CA LYS A 52 2.23 -7.84 3.17
C LYS A 52 2.09 -8.25 1.70
N GLN A 53 0.92 -8.72 1.30
CA GLN A 53 0.64 -9.09 -0.10
C GLN A 53 0.63 -7.85 -1.00
N LEU A 54 -0.06 -6.78 -0.59
CA LEU A 54 -0.17 -5.54 -1.34
C LEU A 54 1.17 -4.81 -1.39
N ASN A 55 1.95 -4.78 -0.31
CA ASN A 55 3.33 -4.29 -0.31
C ASN A 55 4.21 -5.01 -1.35
N LYS A 56 4.15 -6.34 -1.41
CA LYS A 56 4.90 -7.10 -2.44
C LYS A 56 4.45 -6.76 -3.86
N GLN A 57 3.14 -6.66 -4.09
CA GLN A 57 2.61 -6.25 -5.39
C GLN A 57 3.02 -4.82 -5.73
N LEU A 58 3.01 -3.93 -4.73
CA LEU A 58 3.39 -2.53 -4.84
C LEU A 58 4.84 -2.49 -5.34
N HIS A 59 5.76 -2.98 -4.52
CA HIS A 59 7.18 -3.01 -4.83
C HIS A 59 7.54 -3.79 -6.10
N SER A 60 6.75 -4.80 -6.51
CA SER A 60 6.98 -5.47 -7.80
C SER A 60 6.54 -4.60 -8.99
N SER A 61 5.42 -3.90 -8.87
CA SER A 61 4.88 -3.01 -9.90
C SER A 61 5.75 -1.77 -10.11
N TYR A 62 6.09 -1.02 -9.04
CA TYR A 62 7.01 0.12 -9.17
C TYR A 62 8.46 -0.33 -9.23
N GLY A 63 8.83 -1.48 -8.70
CA GLY A 63 10.18 -2.03 -8.89
C GLY A 63 10.51 -2.19 -10.37
N LYS A 64 9.55 -2.56 -11.21
CA LYS A 64 9.70 -2.53 -12.68
C LYS A 64 9.77 -1.12 -13.27
N ASN A 65 9.15 -0.13 -12.63
CA ASN A 65 9.23 1.28 -13.04
C ASN A 65 10.49 2.00 -12.50
N ILE A 66 11.13 1.49 -11.44
CA ILE A 66 12.32 2.04 -10.79
C ILE A 66 13.59 1.34 -11.32
N LEU A 67 13.52 0.05 -11.62
CA LEU A 67 14.54 -0.68 -12.37
C LEU A 67 14.27 -0.45 -13.86
N GLY A 68 14.61 0.75 -14.32
CA GLY A 68 14.50 1.15 -15.72
C GLY A 68 14.98 0.03 -16.64
N HIS A 69 14.08 -0.40 -17.51
CA HIS A 69 14.40 -1.14 -18.73
C HIS A 69 14.23 -0.20 -19.92
#